data_AF-A0AA39CN87-F1
#
_entry.id   AF-A0AA39CN87-F1
#
_cell.length_a   1.000
_cell.length_b   1.000
_cell.length_c   1.000
_cell.angle_alpha   90.00
_cell.angle_beta   90.00
_cell.angle_gamma   90.00
#
_symmetry.space_group_name_H-M   'P 1'
#
loop_
_entity.id
_entity.type
_entity.pdbx_description
1 polymer ?
#
loop_
_entity_poly.entity_id
_entity_poly.type
_entity_poly.pdbx_seq_one_letter_code
_entity_poly.pdbx_strand_id
1 'polypeptide(L)'
;MAWLMNPWESSQMPFDDAKGYFQLAVEEAERILASTDSKYELPSIFQFEMGVMPPLYYTAIKCRCHELRLRALSLLRQVPRREGLWDREELVAIAERVIEVESVTVSSPEIPIPDANRVYNVTIEQQDRGNDLSATFSFKPNGLTGIASHIRETWTWSSSRGKFVSDGIKATASGID
;
A
#
# COMPACT_ATOMS: atom_id res chain seq x y z
N MET A 1 -1.35 -7.43 18.55
CA MET A 1 -0.85 -8.31 17.47
C MET A 1 -1.96 -8.44 16.41
N ALA A 2 -2.14 -7.42 15.56
CA ALA A 2 -3.18 -7.43 14.51
C ALA A 2 -2.83 -8.35 13.32
N TRP A 3 -1.55 -8.72 13.19
CA TRP A 3 -1.02 -9.52 12.07
C TRP A 3 -1.39 -11.02 12.09
N LEU A 4 -2.01 -11.51 13.17
CA LEU A 4 -2.45 -12.92 13.30
C LEU A 4 -3.95 -13.13 12.97
N MET A 5 -4.71 -12.06 12.73
CA MET A 5 -6.09 -12.14 12.22
C MET A 5 -6.04 -11.60 10.78
N ASN A 6 -5.72 -12.38 9.76
CA ASN A 6 -6.76 -13.10 9.00
C ASN A 6 -6.16 -13.90 7.83
N PRO A 7 -6.03 -15.22 7.96
CA PRO A 7 -5.91 -16.09 6.81
C PRO A 7 -7.28 -16.40 6.17
N TRP A 8 -8.39 -16.17 6.89
CA TRP A 8 -9.71 -16.70 6.54
C TRP A 8 -10.87 -15.69 6.43
N GLU A 9 -10.83 -14.49 7.01
CA GLU A 9 -11.94 -13.54 6.80
C GLU A 9 -11.78 -12.88 5.44
N SER A 10 -12.76 -13.17 4.58
CA SER A 10 -12.94 -12.51 3.29
C SER A 10 -13.23 -11.02 3.35
N SER A 11 -13.25 -10.43 4.56
CA SER A 11 -13.70 -9.07 4.81
C SER A 11 -12.56 -8.25 5.40
N GLN A 12 -12.37 -7.06 4.88
CA GLN A 12 -11.35 -6.12 5.36
C GLN A 12 -11.91 -5.21 6.47
N MET A 13 -13.16 -5.41 6.87
CA MET A 13 -13.86 -4.65 7.90
C MET A 13 -13.24 -4.74 9.31
N PRO A 14 -12.62 -5.85 9.76
CA PRO A 14 -11.97 -5.92 11.07
C PRO A 14 -10.84 -4.89 11.27
N PHE A 15 -10.30 -4.31 10.19
CA PHE A 15 -9.32 -3.23 10.28
C PHE A 15 -9.90 -1.92 10.80
N ASP A 16 -11.23 -1.75 10.79
CA ASP A 16 -11.88 -0.56 11.35
C ASP A 16 -11.66 -0.46 12.86
N ASP A 17 -11.66 -1.60 13.56
CA ASP A 17 -11.35 -1.66 14.99
C ASP A 17 -9.88 -1.29 15.28
N ALA A 18 -9.01 -1.42 14.27
CA ALA A 18 -7.60 -1.05 14.35
C ALA A 18 -7.32 0.42 13.99
N LYS A 19 -8.35 1.27 13.78
CA LYS A 19 -8.19 2.69 13.44
C LYS A 19 -7.22 3.44 14.37
N GLY A 20 -7.28 3.17 15.67
CA GLY A 20 -6.38 3.81 16.65
C GLY A 20 -4.91 3.48 16.41
N TYR A 21 -4.59 2.25 15.97
CA TYR A 21 -3.22 1.87 15.62
C TYR A 21 -2.73 2.56 14.35
N PHE A 22 -3.61 2.75 13.36
CA PHE A 22 -3.26 3.50 12.15
C PHE A 22 -3.00 4.99 12.45
N GLN A 23 -3.82 5.60 13.31
CA GLN A 23 -3.59 6.98 13.76
C GLN A 23 -2.26 7.12 14.47
N LEU A 24 -1.99 6.23 15.45
CA LEU A 24 -0.74 6.23 16.18
C LEU A 24 0.47 6.08 15.26
N ALA A 25 0.40 5.20 14.24
CA ALA A 25 1.47 5.02 13.28
C ALA A 25 1.78 6.29 12.48
N VAL A 26 0.73 7.00 12.03
CA VAL A 26 0.87 8.27 11.30
C VAL A 26 1.45 9.36 12.20
N GLU A 27 0.91 9.52 13.41
CA GLU A 27 1.36 10.54 14.37
C GLU A 27 2.80 10.34 14.84
N GLU A 28 3.21 9.09 15.08
CA GLU A 28 4.59 8.78 15.44
C GLU A 28 5.54 9.03 14.25
N ALA A 29 5.15 8.64 13.04
CA ALA A 29 5.93 8.91 11.85
C ALA A 29 6.10 10.42 11.60
N GLU A 30 5.05 11.21 11.78
CA GLU A 30 5.11 12.68 11.74
C GLU A 30 6.11 13.23 12.75
N ARG A 31 6.05 12.75 14.01
CA ARG A 31 6.98 13.18 15.06
C ARG A 31 8.43 12.82 14.72
N ILE A 32 8.69 11.61 14.25
CA ILE A 32 10.04 11.17 13.85
C ILE A 32 10.57 12.04 12.70
N LEU A 33 9.77 12.25 11.66
CA LEU A 33 10.15 13.06 10.51
C LEU A 33 10.34 14.54 10.87
N ALA A 34 9.53 15.09 11.77
CA ALA A 34 9.64 16.48 12.23
C ALA A 34 10.83 16.70 13.18
N SER A 35 11.16 15.71 14.02
CA SER A 35 12.30 15.76 14.94
C SER A 35 13.65 15.66 14.22
N THR A 36 13.65 15.12 13.00
CA THR A 36 14.87 14.96 12.23
C THR A 36 15.08 16.18 11.36
N ASP A 37 15.81 17.14 11.93
CA ASP A 37 16.15 18.38 11.25
C ASP A 37 17.02 18.08 10.02
N SER A 38 16.43 18.22 8.83
CA SER A 38 17.07 18.53 7.56
C SER A 38 18.48 17.92 7.31
N LYS A 39 18.58 16.59 7.21
CA LYS A 39 19.53 15.81 6.35
C LYS A 39 19.52 14.34 6.76
N TYR A 40 18.55 13.58 6.27
CA TYR A 40 18.75 12.14 6.12
C TYR A 40 19.63 11.86 4.88
N GLU A 41 20.89 12.34 4.92
CA GLU A 41 21.99 11.62 4.29
C GLU A 41 22.48 10.58 5.30
N LEU A 42 21.59 9.72 5.79
CA LEU A 42 22.06 8.49 6.43
C LEU A 42 22.69 7.66 5.31
N PRO A 43 23.93 7.17 5.48
CA PRO A 43 24.51 6.27 4.52
C PRO A 43 23.54 5.09 4.35
N SER A 44 23.43 4.61 3.11
CA SER A 44 22.67 3.44 2.64
C SER A 44 23.14 2.14 3.33
N ILE A 45 23.14 2.14 4.65
CA ILE A 45 23.47 1.02 5.50
C ILE A 45 22.13 0.39 5.84
N PHE A 46 22.03 -0.89 5.52
CA PHE A 46 20.96 -1.75 5.96
C PHE A 46 20.80 -1.63 7.49
N GLN A 47 19.80 -0.86 7.93
CA GLN A 47 19.43 -0.74 9.34
C GLN A 47 18.32 -1.76 9.62
N PHE A 48 18.55 -2.62 10.61
CA PHE A 48 17.63 -3.70 11.02
C PHE A 48 16.54 -3.21 11.98
N GLU A 49 16.45 -1.89 12.23
CA GLU A 49 15.33 -1.33 12.96
C GLU A 49 14.12 -1.23 12.02
N MET A 50 12.98 -1.80 12.45
CA MET A 50 11.70 -1.58 11.79
C MET A 50 11.41 -0.08 11.84
N GLY A 51 11.63 0.61 10.74
CA GLY A 51 11.35 2.03 10.61
C GLY A 51 9.86 2.24 10.34
N VAL A 52 9.55 3.43 9.83
CA VAL A 52 8.18 3.91 9.68
C VAL A 52 7.55 3.47 8.35
N MET A 53 8.33 2.93 7.40
CA MET A 53 7.85 2.62 6.04
C MET A 53 6.75 1.55 6.03
N PRO A 54 6.88 0.37 6.68
CA PRO A 54 5.83 -0.64 6.68
C PRO A 54 4.52 -0.20 7.37
N PRO A 55 4.54 0.44 8.56
CA PRO A 55 3.32 0.97 9.18
C PRO A 55 2.61 2.01 8.31
N LEU A 56 3.35 2.92 7.67
CA LEU A 56 2.79 3.93 6.77
C LEU A 56 2.17 3.30 5.53
N TYR A 57 2.88 2.38 4.88
CA TYR A 57 2.36 1.64 3.73
C TYR A 57 1.09 0.87 4.10
N TYR A 58 1.10 0.12 5.20
CA TYR A 58 -0.05 -0.65 5.66
C TYR A 58 -1.25 0.26 5.97
N THR A 59 -1.01 1.43 6.58
CA THR A 59 -2.04 2.44 6.81
C THR A 59 -2.65 2.92 5.48
N ALA A 60 -1.82 3.21 4.48
CA ALA A 60 -2.27 3.70 3.17
C ALA A 60 -3.12 2.67 2.41
N ILE A 61 -2.83 1.37 2.52
CA ILE A 61 -3.55 0.31 1.78
C ILE A 61 -4.67 -0.38 2.56
N LYS A 62 -4.64 -0.38 3.90
CA LYS A 62 -5.64 -1.09 4.73
C LYS A 62 -6.60 -0.18 5.49
N CYS A 63 -6.26 1.05 5.81
CA CYS A 63 -7.21 1.93 6.50
C CYS A 63 -8.41 2.27 5.58
N ARG A 64 -9.63 2.36 6.12
CA ARG A 64 -10.83 2.82 5.37
C ARG A 64 -11.06 4.33 5.47
N CYS A 65 -10.37 5.01 6.38
CA CYS A 65 -10.43 6.46 6.53
C CYS A 65 -9.59 7.15 5.46
N HIS A 66 -10.25 7.84 4.53
CA HIS A 66 -9.62 8.49 3.38
C HIS A 66 -8.48 9.45 3.79
N GLU A 67 -8.72 10.28 4.81
CA GLU A 67 -7.76 11.26 5.31
C GLU A 67 -6.46 10.60 5.82
N LEU A 68 -6.57 9.54 6.63
CA LEU A 68 -5.40 8.85 7.17
C LEU A 68 -4.57 8.17 6.08
N ARG A 69 -5.21 7.66 5.04
CA ARG A 69 -4.51 7.04 3.90
C ARG A 69 -3.69 8.07 3.12
N LEU A 70 -4.29 9.23 2.85
CA LEU A 70 -3.60 10.31 2.14
C LEU A 70 -2.45 10.89 2.97
N ARG A 71 -2.64 11.04 4.28
CA ARG A 71 -1.56 11.44 5.20
C ARG A 71 -0.44 10.42 5.22
N ALA A 72 -0.75 9.14 5.40
CA ALA A 72 0.23 8.07 5.40
C ALA A 72 1.01 8.02 4.07
N LEU A 73 0.33 8.15 2.93
CA LEU A 73 0.96 8.23 1.61
C LEU A 73 1.88 9.45 1.49
N SER A 74 1.47 10.61 2.00
CA SER A 74 2.30 11.82 1.99
C SER A 74 3.58 11.66 2.81
N LEU A 75 3.49 11.02 3.99
CA LEU A 75 4.65 10.73 4.83
C LEU A 75 5.55 9.67 4.20
N LEU A 76 4.96 8.65 3.56
CA LEU A 76 5.70 7.62 2.85
C LEU A 76 6.56 8.20 1.73
N ARG A 77 6.17 9.31 1.09
CA ARG A 77 7.02 9.99 0.09
C ARG A 77 8.22 10.74 0.71
N GLN A 78 8.23 10.96 2.02
CA GLN A 78 9.25 11.74 2.74
C GLN A 78 10.30 10.86 3.44
N VAL A 79 10.01 9.59 3.68
CA VAL A 79 10.97 8.66 4.31
C VAL A 79 12.16 8.37 3.39
N PRO A 80 13.30 7.82 3.89
CA PRO A 80 14.41 7.41 3.05
C PRO A 80 13.99 6.42 1.96
N ARG A 81 14.77 6.33 0.87
CA ARG A 81 14.40 5.49 -0.29
C ARG A 81 14.30 4.01 0.07
N ARG A 82 15.13 3.50 0.99
CA ARG A 82 15.14 2.08 1.36
C ARG A 82 15.14 1.90 2.87
N GLU A 83 14.33 0.94 3.31
CA GLU A 83 14.25 0.47 4.70
C GLU A 83 14.30 -1.07 4.69
N GLY A 84 15.48 -1.66 4.94
CA GLY A 84 15.67 -3.10 4.80
C GLY A 84 15.36 -3.60 3.39
N LEU A 85 14.31 -4.42 3.25
CA LEU A 85 13.81 -4.96 1.98
C LEU A 85 12.75 -4.08 1.31
N TRP A 86 12.34 -2.99 1.95
CA TRP A 86 11.29 -2.11 1.45
C TRP A 86 11.91 -0.98 0.61
N ASP A 87 11.41 -0.79 -0.61
CA ASP A 87 11.73 0.36 -1.45
C ASP A 87 10.55 1.33 -1.47
N ARG A 88 10.81 2.57 -1.06
CA ARG A 88 9.82 3.63 -0.95
C ARG A 88 9.05 3.84 -2.25
N GLU A 89 9.74 3.86 -3.39
CA GLU A 89 9.12 4.20 -4.66
C GLU A 89 8.16 3.12 -5.13
N GLU A 90 8.50 1.85 -4.87
CA GLU A 90 7.61 0.72 -5.13
C GLU A 90 6.35 0.80 -4.27
N LEU A 91 6.51 1.05 -2.96
CA LEU A 91 5.38 1.14 -2.04
C LEU A 91 4.48 2.34 -2.30
N VAL A 92 5.05 3.48 -2.68
CA VAL A 92 4.28 4.67 -3.07
C VAL A 92 3.45 4.38 -4.31
N ALA A 93 4.05 3.78 -5.36
CA ALA A 93 3.34 3.45 -6.59
C ALA A 93 2.16 2.48 -6.33
N ILE A 94 2.39 1.46 -5.50
CA ILE A 94 1.36 0.49 -5.13
C ILE A 94 0.26 1.16 -4.28
N ALA A 95 0.63 1.93 -3.26
CA ALA A 95 -0.33 2.57 -2.36
C ALA A 95 -1.20 3.61 -3.09
N GLU A 96 -0.61 4.41 -3.98
CA GLU A 96 -1.33 5.30 -4.90
C GLU A 96 -2.37 4.50 -5.69
N ARG A 97 -1.96 3.39 -6.30
CA ARG A 97 -2.86 2.58 -7.11
C ARG A 97 -4.01 1.97 -6.30
N VAL A 98 -3.74 1.46 -5.10
CA VAL A 98 -4.80 0.94 -4.21
C VAL A 98 -5.81 2.04 -3.89
N ILE A 99 -5.36 3.25 -3.54
CA ILE A 99 -6.25 4.37 -3.25
C ILE A 99 -7.07 4.74 -4.48
N GLU A 100 -6.45 4.83 -5.66
CA GLU A 100 -7.14 5.13 -6.91
C GLU A 100 -8.24 4.11 -7.20
N VAL A 101 -7.91 2.81 -7.24
CA VAL A 101 -8.86 1.75 -7.62
C VAL A 101 -10.04 1.69 -6.63
N GLU A 102 -9.78 1.81 -5.34
CA GLU A 102 -10.85 1.79 -4.34
C GLU A 102 -11.72 3.06 -4.40
N SER A 103 -11.12 4.22 -4.72
CA SER A 103 -11.82 5.52 -4.77
C SER A 103 -12.78 5.67 -5.96
N VAL A 104 -12.60 4.93 -7.06
CA VAL A 104 -13.48 4.98 -8.26
C VAL A 104 -14.95 4.75 -7.89
N THR A 105 -15.19 3.98 -6.83
CA THR A 105 -16.54 3.57 -6.43
C THR A 105 -17.20 4.48 -5.40
N VAL A 106 -16.49 5.50 -4.91
CA VAL A 106 -16.94 6.36 -3.81
C VAL A 106 -17.14 7.79 -4.31
N SER A 107 -18.34 8.34 -4.13
CA SER A 107 -18.67 9.69 -4.60
C SER A 107 -18.21 10.82 -3.67
N SER A 108 -17.84 10.52 -2.42
CA SER A 108 -17.41 11.50 -1.42
C SER A 108 -16.41 10.91 -0.43
N PRO A 109 -15.36 11.65 -0.01
CA PRO A 109 -14.34 11.18 0.95
C PRO A 109 -14.89 10.87 2.35
N GLU A 110 -16.11 11.32 2.67
CA GLU A 110 -16.78 11.05 3.95
C GLU A 110 -17.41 9.65 4.01
N ILE A 111 -17.60 8.99 2.86
CA ILE A 111 -18.22 7.68 2.78
C ILE A 111 -17.13 6.61 2.88
N PRO A 112 -17.16 5.73 3.90
CA PRO A 112 -16.21 4.62 4.00
C PRO A 112 -16.34 3.68 2.80
N ILE A 113 -15.20 3.28 2.22
CA ILE A 113 -15.15 2.37 1.05
C ILE A 113 -15.88 1.05 1.39
N PRO A 114 -16.88 0.62 0.60
CA PRO A 114 -17.56 -0.66 0.81
C PRO A 114 -16.60 -1.85 0.68
N ASP A 115 -16.81 -2.91 1.47
CA ASP A 115 -15.94 -4.10 1.49
C ASP A 115 -15.81 -4.77 0.11
N ALA A 116 -16.88 -4.77 -0.68
CA ALA A 116 -16.89 -5.32 -2.04
C ALA A 116 -15.89 -4.64 -3.00
N ASN A 117 -15.52 -3.39 -2.73
CA ASN A 117 -14.65 -2.58 -3.57
C ASN A 117 -13.21 -2.54 -3.04
N ARG A 118 -12.93 -3.28 -1.95
CA ARG A 118 -11.63 -3.28 -1.30
C ARG A 118 -10.64 -4.21 -1.99
N VAL A 119 -9.40 -3.75 -2.07
CA VAL A 119 -8.25 -4.59 -2.41
C VAL A 119 -7.94 -5.48 -1.20
N TYR A 120 -8.24 -6.76 -1.36
CA TYR A 120 -8.02 -7.77 -0.33
C TYR A 120 -6.53 -8.07 -0.15
N ASN A 121 -5.81 -8.28 -1.26
CA ASN A 121 -4.40 -8.62 -1.25
C ASN A 121 -3.65 -7.91 -2.39
N VAL A 122 -2.40 -7.55 -2.12
CA VAL A 122 -1.46 -7.08 -3.13
C VAL A 122 -0.26 -8.01 -3.11
N THR A 123 -0.05 -8.72 -4.20
CA THR A 123 1.14 -9.57 -4.38
C THR A 123 2.14 -8.79 -5.22
N ILE A 124 3.30 -8.47 -4.65
CA ILE A 124 4.43 -7.87 -5.37
C ILE A 124 5.27 -9.00 -5.95
N GLU A 125 5.47 -8.97 -7.26
CA GLU A 125 6.20 -10.01 -7.98
C GLU A 125 7.64 -9.55 -8.15
N GLN A 126 8.59 -10.29 -7.55
CA GLN A 126 10.02 -10.04 -7.77
C GLN A 126 10.40 -10.52 -9.18
N GLN A 127 10.91 -9.62 -10.01
CA GLN A 127 11.32 -9.94 -11.37
C GLN A 127 12.85 -9.99 -11.49
N ASP A 128 13.40 -11.07 -12.06
CA ASP A 128 14.84 -11.36 -12.14
C ASP A 128 15.64 -10.35 -12.99
N ARG A 129 14.97 -9.50 -13.79
CA ARG A 129 15.63 -8.61 -14.76
C ARG A 129 14.89 -7.28 -14.91
N GLY A 130 15.42 -6.27 -14.23
CA GLY A 130 15.25 -4.88 -14.64
C GLY A 130 14.21 -4.12 -13.83
N ASN A 131 14.42 -2.80 -13.84
CA ASN A 131 13.68 -1.62 -13.40
C ASN A 131 12.14 -1.63 -13.39
N ASP A 132 11.48 -2.77 -13.55
CA ASP A 132 10.04 -2.90 -13.66
C ASP A 132 9.48 -3.46 -12.36
N LEU A 133 8.35 -2.90 -11.92
CA LEU A 133 7.58 -3.33 -10.78
C LEU A 133 6.32 -4.01 -11.31
N SER A 134 6.02 -5.23 -10.86
CA SER A 134 4.74 -5.87 -11.16
C SER A 134 4.02 -6.21 -9.86
N ALA A 135 2.72 -5.89 -9.81
CA ALA A 135 1.88 -6.23 -8.68
C ALA A 135 0.51 -6.74 -9.14
N THR A 136 0.01 -7.75 -8.44
CA THR A 136 -1.32 -8.31 -8.64
C THR A 136 -2.23 -7.87 -7.49
N PHE A 137 -3.25 -7.08 -7.83
CA PHE A 137 -4.31 -6.66 -6.91
C PHE A 137 -5.44 -7.67 -6.94
N SER A 138 -5.82 -8.17 -5.78
CA SER A 138 -6.87 -9.18 -5.63
C SER A 138 -8.07 -8.56 -4.94
N PHE A 139 -9.25 -8.71 -5.56
CA PHE A 139 -10.53 -8.22 -5.06
C PHE A 139 -11.43 -9.40 -4.77
N LYS A 140 -12.29 -9.26 -3.76
CA LYS A 140 -13.28 -10.29 -3.41
C LYS A 140 -14.66 -9.67 -3.24
N PRO A 141 -15.35 -9.34 -4.35
CA PRO A 141 -16.57 -8.51 -4.31
C PRO A 141 -17.73 -9.12 -3.52
N ASN A 142 -17.76 -10.45 -3.32
CA ASN A 142 -18.83 -11.15 -2.60
C ASN A 142 -18.36 -11.89 -1.34
N GLY A 143 -17.28 -11.45 -0.69
CA GLY A 143 -16.81 -12.07 0.57
C GLY A 143 -16.51 -13.57 0.43
N LEU A 144 -16.80 -14.39 1.45
CA LEU A 144 -16.43 -15.82 1.52
C LEU A 144 -16.93 -16.66 0.34
N THR A 145 -18.04 -16.26 -0.27
CA THR A 145 -18.73 -16.99 -1.36
C THR A 145 -18.37 -16.50 -2.76
N GLY A 146 -17.59 -15.41 -2.88
CA GLY A 146 -17.22 -14.82 -4.16
C GLY A 146 -15.99 -15.46 -4.78
N ILE A 147 -16.03 -15.62 -6.11
CA ILE A 147 -14.83 -15.87 -6.92
C ILE A 147 -13.93 -14.63 -6.78
N ALA A 148 -12.66 -14.83 -6.40
CA ALA A 148 -11.69 -13.75 -6.36
C ALA A 148 -11.42 -13.25 -7.78
N SER A 149 -11.46 -11.95 -7.98
CA SER A 149 -11.04 -11.32 -9.24
C SER A 149 -9.68 -10.69 -9.04
N HIS A 150 -8.78 -10.85 -10.01
CA HIS A 150 -7.43 -10.34 -9.95
C HIS A 150 -7.19 -9.34 -11.07
N ILE A 151 -6.51 -8.25 -10.75
CA ILE A 151 -6.03 -7.26 -11.72
C ILE A 151 -4.52 -7.22 -11.59
N ARG A 152 -3.81 -7.55 -12.66
CA ARG A 152 -2.35 -7.43 -12.70
C ARG A 152 -1.96 -6.15 -13.41
N GLU A 153 -1.06 -5.42 -12.79
CA GLU A 153 -0.47 -4.22 -13.36
C GLU A 153 1.05 -4.29 -13.26
N THR A 154 1.68 -3.72 -14.29
CA THR A 154 3.12 -3.56 -14.37
C THR A 154 3.42 -2.09 -14.53
N TRP A 155 4.45 -1.62 -13.84
CA TRP A 155 5.01 -0.29 -13.98
C TRP A 155 6.47 -0.39 -14.36
N THR A 156 6.92 0.56 -15.17
CA THR A 156 8.30 0.72 -15.56
C THR A 156 8.91 1.91 -14.82
N TRP A 157 10.14 1.77 -14.31
CA TRP A 157 10.83 2.90 -13.68
C TRP A 157 11.20 3.97 -14.70
N SER A 158 10.76 5.21 -14.46
CA SER A 158 11.10 6.36 -15.28
C SER A 158 12.16 7.22 -14.59
N SER A 159 13.43 7.08 -14.99
CA SER A 159 14.54 7.88 -14.43
C SER A 159 14.37 9.39 -14.59
N SER A 160 13.67 9.85 -15.63
CA SER A 160 13.40 11.28 -15.86
C SER A 160 12.36 11.86 -14.89
N ARG A 161 11.43 11.03 -14.40
CA ARG A 161 10.38 11.43 -13.46
C ARG A 161 10.68 11.01 -12.02
N GLY A 162 11.69 10.17 -11.81
CA GLY A 162 12.05 9.62 -10.51
C GLY A 162 10.93 8.78 -9.88
N LYS A 163 10.08 8.14 -10.70
CA LYS A 163 8.95 7.33 -10.23
C LYS A 163 8.58 6.23 -11.23
N PHE A 164 7.82 5.25 -10.74
CA PHE A 164 7.20 4.21 -11.56
C PHE A 164 6.04 4.78 -12.40
N VAL A 165 5.93 4.32 -13.65
CA VAL A 165 4.88 4.72 -14.59
C VAL A 165 4.14 3.47 -15.03
N SER A 166 2.81 3.47 -14.91
CA SER A 166 1.99 2.31 -15.25
C SER A 166 2.02 2.05 -16.75
N ASP A 167 2.25 0.80 -17.13
CA ASP A 167 2.18 0.34 -18.52
C ASP A 167 0.75 -0.03 -18.94
N GLY A 168 -0.23 0.19 -18.05
CA GLY A 168 -1.64 -0.13 -18.25
C GLY A 168 -2.08 -1.47 -17.66
N ILE A 169 -3.40 -1.67 -17.59
CA ILE A 169 -4.01 -2.85 -16.99
C ILE A 169 -3.92 -4.04 -17.93
N LYS A 170 -3.31 -5.13 -17.47
CA LYS A 170 -3.43 -6.44 -18.13
C LYS A 170 -4.38 -7.29 -17.31
N ALA A 171 -5.61 -7.43 -17.79
CA ALA A 171 -6.57 -8.36 -17.18
C ALA A 171 -6.00 -9.78 -17.27
N THR A 172 -5.66 -10.37 -16.14
CA THR A 172 -5.32 -11.79 -16.08
C THR A 172 -6.63 -12.56 -16.05
N ALA A 173 -6.88 -13.37 -17.09
CA ALA A 173 -7.97 -14.33 -17.05
C ALA A 173 -7.78 -15.23 -15.83
N SER A 174 -8.87 -15.49 -15.11
CA SER A 174 -8.95 -16.35 -13.92
C SER A 174 -8.38 -17.74 -14.23
N GLY A 175 -7.09 -17.93 -13.95
CA GLY A 175 -6.46 -19.24 -13.85
C GLY A 175 -6.61 -19.71 -12.42
N ILE A 176 -7.47 -20.71 -12.24
CA ILE A 176 -7.53 -21.54 -11.05
C ILE A 176 -6.25 -22.36 -11.04
N ASP A 177 -5.43 -22.22 -10.00
CA ASP A 177 -4.50 -23.26 -9.54
C ASP A 177 -4.63 -23.38 -8.01
#